data_AF-A0A194QCQ4-F1
#
_entry.id   AF-A0A194QCQ4-F1
#
_cell.length_a   1.000
_cell.length_b   1.000
_cell.length_c   1.000
_cell.angle_alpha   90.00
_cell.angle_beta   90.00
_cell.angle_gamma   90.00
#
_symmetry.space_group_name_H-M   'P 1'
#
loop_
_entity.id
_entity.type
_entity.pdbx_description
1 polymer ?
#
loop_
_entity_poly.entity_id
_entity_poly.type
_entity_poly.pdbx_seq_one_letter_code
_entity_poly.pdbx_strand_id
1 'polypeptide(L)'
;MVGREEIQLTKEMAEDVLYAGDAPVNEASMYELLSAPALAICFRILDTERNFVELVRKILYEEIPPIDESKPISDQPPQKTAFDLYKSYSLTKEEILETRREERDRRKAQARESRARRLSEMQRMARQAMEDTIEARRIEREAKKIEILKAGNLKALEEFERSSLDIEVDIVIPEALSDEELEASSEEDDEDEYFPTAGLLIPGFYAPPNEIAKVNGLAVLFPKIVLESVTPQPEFLPPHVLVLLDMTKRYNAVEILSKHTSAVIHIGIFQLTDPPFSNSLHVAYSVKQFESLQLTPNLDNLKLAVMLSVQIDLPLLGLMDLSPCHVSRDAAAGEAECAAIFPVDYGDDYPEFEDFDLP
;
A
#
# COMPACT_ATOMS: atom_id res chain seq x y z
N MET A 1 -5.60 -17.93 20.01
CA MET A 1 -6.67 -17.22 20.73
C MET A 1 -6.80 -15.84 20.11
N VAL A 2 -8.01 -15.44 19.73
CA VAL A 2 -8.29 -14.08 19.25
C VAL A 2 -8.83 -13.32 20.44
N GLY A 3 -8.04 -12.40 21.00
CA GLY A 3 -8.55 -11.42 21.95
C GLY A 3 -9.24 -10.32 21.15
N ARG A 4 -10.53 -10.09 21.42
CA ARG A 4 -11.26 -8.93 20.93
C ARG A 4 -11.46 -8.01 22.13
N GLU A 5 -10.71 -6.92 22.17
CA GLU A 5 -10.90 -5.87 23.16
C GLU A 5 -11.14 -4.56 22.43
N GLU A 6 -12.20 -3.86 22.81
CA GLU A 6 -12.39 -2.46 22.48
C GLU A 6 -11.49 -1.67 23.40
N ILE A 7 -10.44 -1.08 22.83
CA ILE A 7 -9.44 -0.33 23.60
C ILE A 7 -9.57 1.14 23.18
N GLN A 8 -9.78 2.00 24.17
CA GLN A 8 -9.52 3.43 23.98
C GLN A 8 -8.01 3.60 23.92
N LEU A 9 -7.47 3.85 22.72
CA LEU A 9 -6.06 4.13 22.57
C LEU A 9 -5.70 5.39 23.35
N THR A 10 -4.73 5.26 24.24
CA THR A 10 -4.06 6.41 24.83
C THR A 10 -2.99 6.90 23.87
N LYS A 11 -2.64 8.19 23.96
CA LYS A 11 -1.61 8.80 23.11
C LYS A 11 -0.28 8.05 23.18
N GLU A 12 0.11 7.58 24.36
CA GLU A 12 1.33 6.78 24.58
C GLU A 12 1.28 5.42 23.87
N MET A 13 0.13 4.72 23.90
CA MET A 13 -0.04 3.45 23.19
C MET A 13 -0.09 3.64 21.67
N ALA A 14 -0.72 4.71 21.19
CA ALA A 14 -0.75 5.04 19.76
C ALA A 14 0.65 5.42 19.26
N GLU A 15 1.43 6.16 20.07
CA GLU A 15 2.83 6.46 19.78
C GLU A 15 3.68 5.18 19.76
N ASP A 16 3.52 4.25 20.71
CA ASP A 16 4.26 2.96 20.71
C ASP A 16 3.92 2.07 19.50
N VAL A 17 2.64 2.03 19.09
CA VAL A 17 2.20 1.31 17.88
C VAL A 17 2.80 1.92 16.61
N LEU A 18 2.90 3.25 16.57
CA LEU A 18 3.48 4.00 15.45
C LEU A 18 5.02 4.06 15.50
N TYR A 19 5.64 3.87 16.68
CA TYR A 19 7.10 3.89 16.90
C TYR A 19 7.81 2.74 16.18
N ALA A 20 7.08 1.67 15.85
CA ALA A 20 7.58 0.61 14.97
C ALA A 20 7.69 1.03 13.49
N GLY A 21 7.21 2.22 13.13
CA GLY A 21 7.34 2.82 11.81
C GLY A 21 8.33 3.99 11.81
N ASP A 22 9.32 3.96 10.93
CA ASP A 22 10.36 4.99 10.74
C ASP A 22 9.82 6.32 10.13
N ALA A 23 8.50 6.55 10.17
CA ALA A 23 7.84 7.72 9.59
C ALA A 23 7.47 8.72 10.69
N PRO A 24 7.62 10.04 10.45
CA PRO A 24 7.19 11.04 11.41
C PRO A 24 5.68 10.96 11.61
N VAL A 25 5.27 10.84 12.87
CA VAL A 25 3.87 10.71 13.26
C VAL A 25 3.11 11.96 12.80
N ASN A 26 2.16 11.79 11.88
CA ASN A 26 1.28 12.84 11.41
C ASN A 26 0.22 13.14 12.49
N GLU A 27 0.07 14.41 12.88
CA GLU A 27 -0.89 14.84 13.90
C GLU A 27 -2.35 14.52 13.51
N ALA A 28 -2.67 14.53 12.21
CA ALA A 28 -3.99 14.15 11.72
C ALA A 28 -4.27 12.65 11.91
N SER A 29 -3.26 11.80 11.72
CA SER A 29 -3.37 10.35 11.93
C SER A 29 -3.50 9.99 13.40
N MET A 30 -2.83 10.74 14.28
CA MET A 30 -2.99 10.61 15.74
C MET A 30 -4.37 11.06 16.20
N TYR A 31 -4.87 12.18 15.67
CA TYR A 31 -6.21 12.66 15.98
C TYR A 31 -7.26 11.61 15.60
N GLU A 32 -7.14 10.99 14.42
CA GLU A 32 -8.08 9.98 13.95
C GLU A 32 -8.00 8.65 14.72
N LEU A 33 -6.80 8.25 15.17
CA LEU A 33 -6.62 7.06 16.03
C LEU A 33 -7.16 7.26 17.45
N LEU A 34 -7.23 8.50 17.91
CA LEU A 34 -7.69 8.87 19.25
C LEU A 34 -9.16 9.32 19.28
N SER A 35 -9.75 9.65 18.12
CA SER A 35 -11.10 10.20 18.03
C SER A 35 -12.19 9.14 18.23
N ALA A 36 -11.89 7.87 17.94
CA ALA A 36 -12.82 6.76 18.03
C ALA A 36 -12.22 5.56 18.78
N PRO A 37 -13.05 4.73 19.45
CA PRO A 37 -12.59 3.47 20.02
C PRO A 37 -12.06 2.57 18.90
N ALA A 38 -10.80 2.15 19.01
CA ALA A 38 -10.21 1.28 18.01
C ALA A 38 -10.44 -0.19 18.38
N LEU A 39 -10.75 -0.97 17.36
CA LEU A 39 -10.86 -2.42 17.49
C LEU A 39 -9.46 -3.03 17.35
N ALA A 40 -8.84 -3.38 18.47
CA ALA A 40 -7.56 -4.07 18.48
C ALA A 40 -7.79 -5.58 18.25
N ILE A 41 -7.55 -6.07 17.03
CA ILE A 41 -7.57 -7.50 16.76
C ILE A 41 -6.16 -8.06 16.88
N CYS A 42 -5.83 -8.59 18.06
CA CYS A 42 -4.55 -9.25 18.29
C CYS A 42 -4.59 -10.69 17.76
N PHE A 43 -3.89 -10.94 16.65
CA PHE A 43 -3.68 -12.29 16.14
C PHE A 43 -2.43 -12.88 16.77
N ARG A 44 -2.61 -13.75 17.78
CA ARG A 44 -1.53 -14.65 18.17
C ARG A 44 -1.49 -15.79 17.16
N ILE A 45 -0.69 -15.63 16.11
CA ILE A 45 -0.38 -16.70 15.15
C ILE A 45 0.45 -17.73 15.91
N LEU A 46 -0.21 -18.79 16.40
CA LEU A 46 0.46 -19.92 17.03
C LEU A 46 0.81 -21.02 16.02
N ASP A 47 0.17 -21.01 14.84
CA ASP A 47 0.36 -22.04 13.81
C ASP A 47 0.60 -21.38 12.46
N THR A 48 1.68 -21.80 11.80
CA THR A 48 2.10 -21.42 10.44
C THR A 48 1.12 -21.83 9.34
N GLU A 49 0.03 -22.53 9.67
CA GLU A 49 -0.83 -23.24 8.69
C GLU A 49 -2.26 -22.70 8.56
N ARG A 50 -2.68 -21.69 9.33
CA ARG A 50 -4.01 -21.09 9.14
C ARG A 50 -3.93 -19.88 8.24
N ASN A 51 -4.42 -20.03 7.00
CA ASN A 51 -4.65 -18.95 6.06
C ASN A 51 -5.37 -17.79 6.78
N PHE A 52 -4.64 -16.70 7.01
CA PHE A 52 -5.14 -15.47 7.64
C PHE A 52 -6.48 -15.02 7.02
N VAL A 53 -6.60 -15.19 5.70
CA VAL A 53 -7.81 -14.87 4.92
C VAL A 53 -9.02 -15.70 5.34
N GLU A 54 -8.87 -17.01 5.58
CA GLU A 54 -9.96 -17.88 6.03
C GLU A 54 -10.40 -17.50 7.44
N LEU A 55 -9.44 -17.18 8.32
CA LEU A 55 -9.74 -16.75 9.68
C LEU A 55 -10.50 -15.42 9.70
N VAL A 56 -10.06 -14.44 8.91
CA VAL A 56 -10.73 -13.14 8.79
C VAL A 56 -12.13 -13.29 8.21
N ARG A 57 -12.31 -14.14 7.19
CA ARG A 57 -13.63 -14.43 6.62
C ARG A 57 -14.57 -15.04 7.65
N LYS A 58 -14.11 -16.01 8.42
CA LYS A 58 -14.88 -16.63 9.48
C LYS A 58 -15.35 -15.62 10.53
N ILE A 59 -14.44 -14.72 10.93
CA ILE A 59 -14.74 -13.68 11.94
C ILE A 59 -15.74 -12.65 11.41
N LEU A 60 -15.58 -12.19 10.17
CA LEU A 60 -16.40 -11.11 9.62
C LEU A 60 -17.78 -11.59 9.16
N TYR A 61 -17.86 -12.78 8.55
CA TYR A 61 -19.05 -13.24 7.85
C TYR A 61 -19.75 -14.45 8.49
N GLU A 62 -19.07 -15.25 9.31
CA GLU A 62 -19.63 -16.52 9.82
C GLU A 62 -19.93 -16.51 11.32
N GLU A 63 -19.17 -15.76 12.13
CA GLU A 63 -19.30 -15.79 13.58
C GLU A 63 -20.41 -14.85 14.09
N ILE A 64 -21.52 -15.43 14.53
CA ILE A 64 -22.60 -14.74 15.24
C ILE A 64 -22.31 -14.83 16.75
N PRO A 65 -22.39 -13.71 17.51
CA PRO A 65 -22.16 -13.76 18.94
C PRO A 65 -23.12 -14.74 19.64
N PRO A 66 -22.62 -15.63 20.52
CA PRO A 66 -23.47 -16.58 21.22
C PRO A 66 -24.42 -15.87 22.18
N ILE A 67 -25.65 -16.38 22.29
CA ILE A 67 -26.69 -15.87 23.20
C ILE A 67 -26.29 -16.22 24.64
N ASP A 68 -26.18 -15.20 25.49
CA ASP A 68 -25.97 -15.38 26.92
C ASP A 68 -27.34 -15.47 27.62
N GLU A 69 -27.75 -16.69 27.99
CA GLU A 69 -29.04 -16.98 28.65
C GLU A 69 -29.23 -16.25 30.00
N SER A 70 -28.17 -15.68 30.56
CA SER A 70 -28.21 -14.96 31.84
C SER A 70 -28.68 -13.51 31.74
N LYS A 71 -28.70 -12.93 30.52
CA LYS A 71 -29.02 -11.51 30.29
C LYS A 71 -30.32 -11.33 29.48
N PRO A 72 -31.12 -10.28 29.74
CA PRO A 72 -32.30 -9.98 28.93
C PRO A 72 -31.90 -9.63 27.49
N ILE A 73 -32.76 -10.00 26.53
CA ILE A 73 -32.53 -9.86 25.07
C ILE A 73 -32.18 -8.41 24.66
N SER A 74 -32.64 -7.41 25.41
CA SER A 74 -32.35 -5.99 25.16
C SER A 74 -30.89 -5.58 25.43
N ASP A 75 -30.18 -6.30 26.31
CA ASP A 75 -28.79 -6.00 26.69
C ASP A 75 -27.78 -6.92 25.99
N GLN A 76 -28.28 -7.81 25.11
CA GLN A 76 -27.44 -8.71 24.33
C GLN A 76 -26.99 -8.02 23.02
N PRO A 77 -25.76 -8.32 22.54
CA PRO A 77 -25.33 -7.81 21.26
C PRO A 77 -26.28 -8.30 20.16
N PRO A 78 -26.61 -7.45 19.18
CA PRO A 78 -27.49 -7.81 18.06
C PRO A 78 -26.99 -9.09 17.37
N GLN A 79 -27.91 -10.01 17.06
CA GLN A 79 -27.65 -11.27 16.35
C GLN A 79 -27.41 -11.02 14.86
N LYS A 80 -26.35 -10.29 14.57
CA LYS A 80 -25.89 -9.96 13.23
C LYS A 80 -24.42 -10.35 13.13
N THR A 81 -23.98 -10.65 11.91
CA THR A 81 -22.56 -10.86 11.67
C THR A 81 -21.80 -9.56 11.95
N ALA A 82 -20.51 -9.66 12.27
CA ALA A 82 -19.67 -8.48 12.44
C ALA A 82 -19.73 -7.58 11.19
N PHE A 83 -19.73 -8.16 9.99
CA PHE A 83 -19.92 -7.44 8.74
C PHE A 83 -21.25 -6.66 8.71
N ASP A 84 -22.38 -7.29 9.06
CA ASP A 84 -23.69 -6.62 9.06
C ASP A 84 -23.82 -5.51 10.09
N LEU A 85 -23.06 -5.59 11.19
CA LEU A 85 -22.95 -4.51 12.17
C LEU A 85 -22.13 -3.35 11.60
N TYR A 86 -20.94 -3.63 11.08
CA TYR A 86 -20.06 -2.61 10.51
C TYR A 86 -20.65 -1.95 9.25
N LYS A 87 -21.47 -2.69 8.49
CA LYS A 87 -22.23 -2.18 7.35
C LYS A 87 -23.13 -0.99 7.73
N SER A 88 -23.65 -0.95 8.95
CA SER A 88 -24.51 0.14 9.41
C SER A 88 -23.76 1.41 9.83
N TYR A 89 -22.43 1.38 9.92
CA TYR A 89 -21.62 2.54 10.28
C TYR A 89 -21.13 3.34 9.06
N SER A 90 -21.10 2.76 7.86
CA SER A 90 -20.71 3.49 6.65
C SER A 90 -21.88 4.35 6.15
N LEU A 91 -21.75 5.67 6.26
CA LEU A 91 -22.67 6.63 5.65
C LEU A 91 -22.72 6.43 4.14
N THR A 92 -23.88 6.66 3.55
CA THR A 92 -24.06 6.64 2.09
C THR A 92 -23.42 7.86 1.44
N LYS A 93 -23.12 7.79 0.13
CA LYS A 93 -22.59 8.94 -0.63
C LYS A 93 -23.48 10.17 -0.50
N GLU A 94 -24.80 9.97 -0.52
CA GLU A 94 -25.79 11.07 -0.40
C GLU A 94 -25.70 11.74 0.97
N GLU A 95 -25.65 10.96 2.06
CA GLU A 95 -25.52 11.47 3.44
C GLU A 95 -24.19 12.21 3.66
N ILE A 96 -23.07 11.70 3.11
CA ILE A 96 -21.77 12.37 3.21
C ILE A 96 -21.79 13.72 2.48
N LEU A 97 -22.38 13.76 1.29
CA LEU A 97 -22.51 15.00 0.50
C LEU A 97 -23.47 16.00 1.16
N GLU A 98 -24.57 15.53 1.76
CA GLU A 98 -25.48 16.38 2.54
C GLU A 98 -24.78 16.98 3.75
N THR A 99 -24.04 16.17 4.52
CA THR A 99 -23.29 16.64 5.69
C THR A 99 -22.26 17.70 5.30
N ARG A 100 -21.48 17.47 4.23
CA ARG A 100 -20.52 18.46 3.71
C ARG A 100 -21.21 19.74 3.25
N ARG A 101 -22.38 19.64 2.61
CA ARG A 101 -23.17 20.81 2.18
C ARG A 101 -23.68 21.61 3.38
N GLU A 102 -24.20 20.94 4.40
CA GLU A 102 -24.65 21.59 5.64
C GLU A 102 -23.51 22.29 6.37
N GLU A 103 -22.32 21.67 6.44
CA GLU A 103 -21.14 22.30 7.04
C GLU A 103 -20.66 23.52 6.25
N ARG A 104 -20.69 23.45 4.92
CA ARG A 104 -20.37 24.57 4.02
C ARG A 104 -21.35 25.72 4.23
N ASP A 105 -22.65 25.44 4.28
CA ASP A 105 -23.68 26.44 4.51
C ASP A 105 -23.57 27.07 5.90
N ARG A 106 -23.27 26.26 6.92
CA ARG A 106 -22.96 26.74 8.28
C ARG A 106 -21.75 27.66 8.29
N ARG A 107 -20.65 27.29 7.60
CA ARG A 107 -19.43 28.10 7.50
C ARG A 107 -19.68 29.40 6.75
N LYS A 108 -20.42 29.37 5.65
CA LYS A 108 -20.84 30.56 4.89
C LYS A 108 -21.75 31.48 5.71
N ALA A 109 -22.68 30.92 6.48
CA ALA A 109 -23.53 31.69 7.38
C ALA A 109 -22.73 32.38 8.49
N GLN A 110 -21.79 31.67 9.12
CA GLN A 110 -20.88 32.25 10.14
C GLN A 110 -19.96 33.33 9.56
N ALA A 111 -19.43 33.12 8.35
CA ALA A 111 -18.64 34.14 7.64
C ALA A 111 -19.46 35.39 7.32
N ARG A 112 -20.72 35.21 6.88
CA ARG A 112 -21.64 36.33 6.62
C ARG A 112 -22.01 37.09 7.90
N GLU A 113 -22.27 36.37 8.99
CA GLU A 113 -22.59 36.98 10.28
C GLU A 113 -21.40 37.77 10.84
N SER A 114 -20.20 37.18 10.82
CA SER A 114 -18.98 37.87 11.26
C SER A 114 -18.65 39.10 10.41
N ARG A 115 -18.86 39.05 9.08
CA ARG A 115 -18.74 40.22 8.18
C ARG A 115 -19.75 41.31 8.54
N ALA A 116 -21.01 40.95 8.79
CA ALA A 116 -22.04 41.92 9.19
C ALA A 116 -21.70 42.60 10.54
N ARG A 117 -21.16 41.85 11.50
CA ARG A 117 -20.67 42.40 12.77
C ARG A 117 -19.52 43.40 12.55
N ARG A 118 -18.50 43.03 11.77
CA ARG A 118 -17.37 43.92 11.43
C ARG A 118 -17.83 45.21 10.75
N LEU A 119 -18.75 45.11 9.79
CA LEU A 119 -19.29 46.27 9.08
C LEU A 119 -20.07 47.20 10.01
N SER A 120 -20.88 46.64 10.92
CA SER A 120 -21.61 47.43 11.93
C SER A 120 -20.67 48.16 12.89
N GLU A 121 -19.59 47.50 13.34
CA GLU A 121 -18.58 48.13 14.20
C GLU A 121 -17.83 49.25 13.46
N MET A 122 -17.43 49.02 12.21
CA MET A 122 -16.76 50.03 11.39
C MET A 122 -17.65 51.26 11.15
N GLN A 123 -18.94 51.06 10.86
CA GLN A 123 -19.90 52.17 10.70
C GLN A 123 -20.09 52.94 12.01
N ARG A 124 -20.13 52.26 13.16
CA ARG A 124 -20.21 52.92 14.47
C ARG A 124 -18.99 53.80 14.72
N MET A 125 -17.79 53.28 14.46
CA MET A 125 -16.53 54.02 14.63
C MET A 125 -16.44 55.21 13.68
N ALA A 126 -16.90 55.07 12.43
CA ALA A 126 -16.91 56.15 11.44
C ALA A 126 -17.85 57.30 11.85
N ARG A 127 -19.04 56.98 12.39
CA ARG A 127 -19.96 58.00 12.92
C ARG A 127 -19.37 58.73 14.12
N GLN A 128 -18.74 58.01 15.03
CA GLN A 128 -18.07 58.62 16.18
C GLN A 128 -16.93 59.54 15.74
N ALA A 129 -16.11 59.12 14.77
CA ALA A 129 -15.06 59.96 14.20
C ALA A 129 -15.62 61.21 13.48
N MET A 130 -16.77 61.11 12.82
CA MET A 130 -17.46 62.29 12.26
C MET A 130 -17.87 63.27 13.37
N GLU A 131 -18.48 62.79 14.44
CA GLU A 131 -18.87 63.63 15.57
C GLU A 131 -17.66 64.29 16.24
N ASP A 132 -16.60 63.53 16.52
CA ASP A 132 -15.36 64.02 17.12
C ASP A 132 -14.66 65.08 16.24
N THR A 133 -14.66 64.89 14.90
CA THR A 133 -14.07 65.87 13.98
C THR A 133 -14.90 67.15 13.88
N ILE A 134 -16.23 67.06 13.96
CA ILE A 134 -17.12 68.23 14.03
C ILE A 134 -16.88 68.99 15.34
N GLU A 135 -16.78 68.29 16.47
CA GLU A 135 -16.53 68.90 17.78
C GLU A 135 -15.15 69.54 17.88
N ALA A 136 -14.09 68.85 17.44
CA ALA A 136 -12.74 69.39 17.42
C ALA A 136 -12.65 70.65 16.54
N ARG A 137 -13.30 70.66 15.36
CA ARG A 137 -13.38 71.85 14.52
C ARG A 137 -14.18 72.97 15.18
N ARG A 138 -15.25 72.67 15.91
CA ARG A 138 -16.00 73.67 16.67
C ARG A 138 -15.12 74.32 17.75
N ILE A 139 -14.37 73.53 18.49
CA ILE A 139 -13.41 74.02 19.51
C ILE A 139 -12.34 74.90 18.85
N GLU A 140 -11.78 74.49 17.71
CA GLU A 140 -10.77 75.27 16.98
C GLU A 140 -11.34 76.61 16.47
N ARG A 141 -12.60 76.62 16.00
CA ARG A 141 -13.29 77.85 15.59
C ARG A 141 -13.52 78.79 16.77
N GLU A 142 -13.96 78.27 17.91
CA GLU A 142 -14.16 79.06 19.12
C GLU A 142 -12.84 79.65 19.62
N ALA A 143 -11.74 78.88 19.58
CA ALA A 143 -10.40 79.36 19.90
C ALA A 143 -9.92 80.48 18.95
N LYS A 144 -10.09 80.30 17.63
CA LYS A 144 -9.77 81.32 16.62
C LYS A 144 -10.61 82.59 16.80
N LYS A 145 -11.89 82.45 17.11
CA LYS A 145 -12.77 83.60 17.41
C LYS A 145 -12.28 84.37 18.64
N ILE A 146 -11.89 83.68 19.71
CA ILE A 146 -11.34 84.30 20.93
C ILE A 146 -10.02 85.01 20.63
N GLU A 147 -9.16 84.43 19.78
CA GLU A 147 -7.88 85.04 19.39
C GLU A 147 -8.07 86.34 18.57
N ILE A 148 -9.00 86.34 17.61
CA ILE A 148 -9.36 87.53 16.83
C ILE A 148 -9.95 88.63 17.73
N LEU A 149 -10.81 88.25 18.69
CA LEU A 149 -11.37 89.18 19.68
C LEU A 149 -10.28 89.79 20.58
N LYS A 150 -9.29 88.97 21.00
CA LYS A 150 -8.14 89.43 21.79
C LYS A 150 -7.21 90.35 21.00
N ALA A 151 -7.10 90.17 19.68
CA ALA A 151 -6.31 91.02 18.80
C ALA A 151 -7.02 92.35 18.42
N GLY A 152 -8.30 92.53 18.76
CA GLY A 152 -9.03 93.78 18.57
C GLY A 152 -9.32 94.15 17.10
N ASN A 153 -9.20 93.19 16.17
CA ASN A 153 -9.36 93.44 14.73
C ASN A 153 -10.80 93.14 14.26
N LEU A 154 -11.66 94.15 14.29
CA LEU A 154 -13.09 94.02 13.93
C LEU A 154 -13.33 93.61 12.47
N LYS A 155 -12.42 93.95 11.54
CA LYS A 155 -12.56 93.59 10.12
C LYS A 155 -12.33 92.09 9.87
N ALA A 156 -11.36 91.50 10.57
CA ALA A 156 -11.09 90.06 10.48
C ALA A 156 -12.22 89.20 11.05
N LEU A 157 -13.01 89.75 11.98
CA LEU A 157 -14.17 89.07 12.57
C LEU A 157 -15.34 88.95 11.57
N GLU A 158 -15.63 90.01 10.81
CA GLU A 158 -16.69 89.99 9.78
C GLU A 158 -16.37 89.05 8.61
N GLU A 159 -15.10 88.98 8.20
CA GLU A 159 -14.66 88.03 7.16
C GLU A 159 -14.73 86.57 7.64
N PHE A 160 -14.38 86.32 8.92
CA PHE A 160 -14.46 84.98 9.52
C PHE A 160 -15.90 84.47 9.60
N GLU A 161 -16.87 85.31 10.03
CA GLU A 161 -18.27 84.93 10.08
C GLU A 161 -18.88 84.66 8.70
N ARG A 162 -18.44 85.37 7.65
CA ARG A 162 -18.87 85.09 6.26
C ARG A 162 -18.30 83.78 5.70
N SER A 163 -17.09 83.38 6.11
CA SER A 163 -16.44 82.14 5.65
C SER A 163 -16.94 80.87 6.35
N SER A 164 -17.81 81.01 7.36
CA SER A 164 -18.17 79.93 8.30
C SER A 164 -19.36 79.05 7.88
N LEU A 165 -20.03 79.38 6.78
CA LEU A 165 -21.15 78.64 6.21
C LEU A 165 -20.63 77.73 5.11
N ASP A 166 -20.67 76.41 5.27
CA ASP A 166 -20.41 75.42 4.20
C ASP A 166 -18.96 74.92 4.06
N ILE A 167 -18.49 74.20 5.09
CA ILE A 167 -17.44 73.18 4.89
C ILE A 167 -17.98 71.85 5.38
N GLU A 168 -18.55 71.08 4.46
CA GLU A 168 -18.97 69.70 4.68
C GLU A 168 -17.74 68.82 4.99
N VAL A 169 -17.91 67.89 5.93
CA VAL A 169 -16.89 66.91 6.30
C VAL A 169 -17.14 65.66 5.47
N ASP A 170 -16.34 65.47 4.42
CA ASP A 170 -16.46 64.32 3.52
C ASP A 170 -15.67 63.12 4.09
N ILE A 171 -16.25 62.45 5.08
CA ILE A 171 -15.75 61.15 5.56
C ILE A 171 -16.54 60.08 4.82
N VAL A 172 -15.89 59.39 3.88
CA VAL A 172 -16.50 58.32 3.10
C VAL A 172 -16.75 57.12 4.00
N ILE A 173 -18.02 56.85 4.30
CA ILE A 173 -18.44 55.63 5.01
C ILE A 173 -18.53 54.50 3.98
N PRO A 174 -17.77 53.40 4.12
CA PRO A 174 -17.91 52.27 3.23
C PRO A 174 -19.29 51.60 3.42
N GLU A 175 -20.10 51.58 2.37
CA GLU A 175 -21.42 50.91 2.37
C GLU A 175 -21.29 49.38 2.25
N ALA A 176 -20.17 48.89 1.69
CA ALA A 176 -19.87 47.47 1.54
C ALA A 176 -18.37 47.19 1.71
N LEU A 177 -18.04 46.01 2.26
CA LEU A 177 -16.69 45.43 2.22
C LEU A 177 -16.49 44.73 0.86
N SER A 178 -15.26 44.51 0.38
CA SER A 178 -15.04 43.76 -0.88
C SER A 178 -15.50 42.31 -0.77
N ASP A 179 -15.97 41.73 -1.89
CA ASP A 179 -16.55 40.38 -1.94
C ASP A 179 -15.49 39.26 -2.07
N GLU A 180 -14.21 39.62 -2.17
CA GLU A 180 -13.09 38.70 -2.39
C GLU A 180 -12.93 37.63 -1.28
N GLU A 181 -13.33 37.92 -0.03
CA GLU A 181 -13.23 36.94 1.07
C GLU A 181 -14.33 35.85 1.05
N LEU A 182 -15.46 36.07 0.35
CA LEU A 182 -16.53 35.07 0.25
C LEU A 182 -16.31 34.05 -0.86
N GLU A 183 -15.68 34.48 -1.96
CA GLU A 183 -15.37 33.62 -3.11
C GLU A 183 -14.20 32.68 -2.83
N ALA A 184 -13.27 33.04 -1.93
CA ALA A 184 -12.13 32.20 -1.57
C ALA A 184 -12.49 30.89 -0.82
N SER A 185 -13.78 30.64 -0.51
CA SER A 185 -14.25 29.41 0.14
C SER A 185 -14.97 28.43 -0.79
N SER A 186 -15.06 28.72 -2.09
CA SER A 186 -15.54 27.76 -3.08
C SER A 186 -14.44 26.79 -3.45
N GLU A 187 -14.09 25.90 -2.52
CA GLU A 187 -13.47 24.62 -2.89
C GLU A 187 -14.53 23.87 -3.72
N GLU A 188 -14.27 23.72 -5.02
CA GLU A 188 -15.08 22.90 -5.90
C GLU A 188 -14.98 21.45 -5.42
N ASP A 189 -16.11 20.79 -5.23
CA ASP A 189 -16.13 19.37 -4.85
C ASP A 189 -15.55 18.58 -6.04
N ASP A 190 -14.43 17.87 -5.83
CA ASP A 190 -13.84 17.01 -6.85
C ASP A 190 -14.87 15.93 -7.25
N GLU A 191 -15.45 16.04 -8.44
CA GLU A 191 -16.46 15.10 -8.95
C GLU A 191 -15.90 13.67 -9.11
N ASP A 192 -14.57 13.54 -9.14
CA ASP A 192 -13.82 12.29 -9.26
C ASP A 192 -13.45 11.67 -7.89
N GLU A 193 -13.86 12.26 -6.76
CA GLU A 193 -13.61 11.69 -5.43
C GLU A 193 -14.33 10.33 -5.29
N TYR A 194 -13.54 9.28 -5.08
CA TYR A 194 -14.07 7.92 -4.92
C TYR A 194 -14.76 7.77 -3.56
N PHE A 195 -16.08 7.57 -3.60
CA PHE A 195 -16.85 7.15 -2.44
C PHE A 195 -17.06 5.63 -2.48
N PRO A 196 -16.65 4.88 -1.45
CA PRO A 196 -16.97 3.46 -1.38
C PRO A 196 -18.48 3.27 -1.39
N THR A 197 -18.95 2.20 -2.02
CA THR A 197 -20.38 1.87 -2.02
C THR A 197 -20.88 1.63 -0.60
N ALA A 198 -22.11 2.06 -0.30
CA ALA A 198 -22.69 1.90 1.02
C ALA A 198 -22.64 0.42 1.48
N GLY A 199 -21.98 0.18 2.61
CA GLY A 199 -21.76 -1.16 3.14
C GLY A 199 -20.51 -1.89 2.65
N LEU A 200 -19.67 -1.26 1.84
CA LEU A 200 -18.33 -1.73 1.51
C LEU A 200 -17.34 -1.26 2.58
N LEU A 201 -17.20 -2.05 3.65
CA LEU A 201 -16.14 -1.84 4.63
C LEU A 201 -14.81 -2.23 3.96
N ILE A 202 -14.00 -1.24 3.60
CA ILE A 202 -12.58 -1.47 3.27
C ILE A 202 -11.84 -1.39 4.61
N PRO A 203 -11.46 -2.53 5.24
CA PRO A 203 -10.62 -2.47 6.42
C PRO A 203 -9.32 -1.77 6.05
N GLY A 204 -8.99 -0.70 6.78
CA GLY A 204 -7.68 -0.06 6.67
C GLY A 204 -6.62 -1.05 7.13
N PHE A 205 -5.84 -1.59 6.20
CA PHE A 205 -4.70 -2.43 6.53
C PHE A 205 -3.48 -1.53 6.77
N TYR A 206 -2.99 -1.54 8.01
CA TYR A 206 -1.67 -1.00 8.27
C TYR A 206 -0.62 -1.94 7.66
N ALA A 207 0.06 -1.49 6.61
CA ALA A 207 1.27 -2.13 6.11
C ALA A 207 2.48 -1.35 6.65
N PRO A 208 3.49 -2.02 7.24
CA PRO A 208 4.72 -1.37 7.66
C PRO A 208 5.34 -0.57 6.50
N PRO A 209 6.07 0.53 6.78
CA PRO A 209 6.58 1.42 5.73
C PRO A 209 7.63 0.76 4.80
N ASN A 210 8.18 -0.39 5.19
CA ASN A 210 9.14 -1.17 4.42
C ASN A 210 8.55 -1.63 3.08
N GLU A 211 9.25 -1.35 1.97
CA GLU A 211 8.86 -1.76 0.62
C GLU A 211 8.63 -3.27 0.53
N ILE A 212 9.49 -4.07 1.16
CA ILE A 212 9.36 -5.53 1.20
C ILE A 212 8.07 -5.95 1.94
N ALA A 213 7.74 -5.28 3.04
CA ALA A 213 6.53 -5.58 3.80
C ALA A 213 5.26 -5.16 3.04
N LYS A 214 5.29 -4.04 2.31
CA LYS A 214 4.20 -3.61 1.42
C LYS A 214 4.00 -4.58 0.27
N VAL A 215 5.09 -4.99 -0.39
CA VAL A 215 5.05 -5.97 -1.48
C VAL A 215 4.55 -7.32 -0.97
N ASN A 216 4.99 -7.77 0.21
CA ASN A 216 4.46 -8.99 0.83
C ASN A 216 2.98 -8.85 1.19
N GLY A 217 2.56 -7.70 1.73
CA GLY A 217 1.16 -7.41 2.00
C GLY A 217 0.32 -7.46 0.72
N LEU A 218 0.80 -6.88 -0.37
CA LEU A 218 0.17 -6.94 -1.69
C LEU A 218 0.13 -8.36 -2.24
N ALA A 219 1.20 -9.14 -2.08
CA ALA A 219 1.27 -10.54 -2.52
C ALA A 219 0.26 -11.42 -1.78
N VAL A 220 0.06 -11.18 -0.49
CA VAL A 220 -0.89 -11.92 0.35
C VAL A 220 -2.34 -11.49 0.08
N LEU A 221 -2.60 -10.19 -0.06
CA LEU A 221 -3.96 -9.66 -0.21
C LEU A 221 -4.47 -9.71 -1.65
N PHE A 222 -3.59 -9.50 -2.63
CA PHE A 222 -3.91 -9.40 -4.06
C PHE A 222 -3.01 -10.32 -4.91
N PRO A 223 -2.98 -11.63 -4.63
CA PRO A 223 -2.07 -12.56 -5.29
C PRO A 223 -2.23 -12.58 -6.81
N LYS A 224 -3.44 -12.37 -7.33
CA LYS A 224 -3.69 -12.33 -8.79
C LYS A 224 -3.01 -11.14 -9.47
N ILE A 225 -3.10 -9.95 -8.88
CA ILE A 225 -2.49 -8.73 -9.43
C ILE A 225 -0.97 -8.85 -9.36
N VAL A 226 -0.46 -9.41 -8.26
CA VAL A 226 0.97 -9.64 -8.08
C VAL A 226 1.50 -10.70 -9.05
N LEU A 227 0.78 -11.80 -9.28
CA LEU A 227 1.16 -12.83 -10.25
C LEU A 227 1.26 -12.31 -11.69
N GLU A 228 0.43 -11.33 -12.06
CA GLU A 228 0.50 -10.69 -13.39
C GLU A 228 1.68 -9.73 -13.54
N SER A 229 2.23 -9.22 -12.42
CA SER A 229 3.24 -8.16 -12.41
C SER A 229 4.61 -8.59 -11.88
N VAL A 230 4.70 -9.74 -11.21
CA VAL A 230 5.94 -10.34 -10.74
C VAL A 230 6.42 -11.36 -11.75
N THR A 231 7.71 -11.27 -12.10
CA THR A 231 8.38 -12.33 -12.87
C THR A 231 8.28 -13.64 -12.09
N PRO A 232 7.85 -14.76 -12.71
CA PRO A 232 7.79 -16.05 -12.00
C PRO A 232 9.12 -16.28 -11.30
N GLN A 233 9.06 -16.75 -10.05
CA GLN A 233 10.28 -17.05 -9.30
C GLN A 233 11.14 -17.98 -10.16
N PRO A 234 12.44 -17.72 -10.31
CA PRO A 234 13.31 -18.65 -11.01
C PRO A 234 13.18 -19.99 -10.30
N GLU A 235 12.91 -21.05 -11.07
CA GLU A 235 12.82 -22.39 -10.52
C GLU A 235 14.14 -22.70 -9.81
N PHE A 236 14.08 -22.82 -8.49
CA PHE A 236 15.27 -23.05 -7.69
C PHE A 236 15.66 -24.51 -7.82
N LEU A 237 16.55 -24.79 -8.78
CA LEU A 237 17.20 -26.09 -8.89
C LEU A 237 18.10 -26.29 -7.67
N PRO A 238 18.05 -27.45 -7.00
CA PRO A 238 18.98 -27.73 -5.90
C PRO A 238 20.43 -27.69 -6.42
N PRO A 239 21.43 -27.44 -5.55
CA PRO A 239 22.84 -27.49 -5.95
C PRO A 239 23.14 -28.81 -6.66
N HIS A 240 23.64 -28.75 -7.88
CA HIS A 240 23.74 -29.91 -8.77
C HIS A 240 25.08 -29.97 -9.49
N VAL A 241 25.42 -31.17 -9.97
CA VAL A 241 26.63 -31.47 -10.74
C VAL A 241 26.28 -32.25 -12.00
N LEU A 242 27.07 -32.05 -13.05
CA LEU A 242 27.00 -32.83 -14.28
C LEU A 242 27.91 -34.05 -14.17
N VAL A 243 27.38 -35.22 -14.50
CA VAL A 243 28.15 -36.45 -14.66
C VAL A 243 28.00 -36.94 -16.09
N LEU A 244 29.13 -37.13 -16.79
CA LEU A 244 29.17 -37.66 -18.15
C LEU A 244 29.72 -39.09 -18.13
N LEU A 245 28.97 -40.02 -18.71
CA LEU A 245 29.31 -41.43 -18.82
C LEU A 245 29.40 -41.87 -20.28
N ASP A 246 30.25 -42.85 -20.54
CA ASP A 246 30.27 -43.52 -21.85
C ASP A 246 28.98 -44.30 -22.09
N MET A 247 28.47 -44.26 -23.32
CA MET A 247 27.26 -44.99 -23.70
C MET A 247 27.37 -46.51 -23.56
N THR A 248 28.57 -47.07 -23.44
CA THR A 248 28.79 -48.49 -23.15
C THR A 248 28.29 -48.89 -21.76
N LYS A 249 28.22 -47.95 -20.81
CA LYS A 249 27.87 -48.18 -19.40
C LYS A 249 26.42 -47.80 -19.06
N ARG A 250 25.61 -47.44 -20.06
CA ARG A 250 24.25 -46.91 -19.89
C ARG A 250 23.32 -47.78 -19.04
N TYR A 251 23.32 -49.11 -19.22
CA TYR A 251 22.44 -50.00 -18.45
C TYR A 251 22.81 -50.03 -16.96
N ASN A 252 24.11 -50.07 -16.65
CA ASN A 252 24.59 -50.04 -15.27
C ASN A 252 24.30 -48.68 -14.62
N ALA A 253 24.42 -47.59 -15.37
CA ALA A 253 24.08 -46.25 -14.91
C ALA A 253 22.59 -46.16 -14.56
N VAL A 254 21.70 -46.61 -15.46
CA VAL A 254 20.25 -46.64 -15.22
C VAL A 254 19.91 -47.49 -13.98
N GLU A 255 20.56 -48.64 -13.77
CA GLU A 255 20.31 -49.50 -12.60
C GLU A 255 20.70 -48.85 -11.26
N ILE A 256 21.74 -48.00 -11.27
CA ILE A 256 22.16 -47.23 -10.09
C ILE A 256 21.21 -46.06 -9.86
N LEU A 257 20.83 -45.36 -10.93
CA LEU A 257 19.96 -44.18 -10.88
C LEU A 257 18.51 -44.54 -10.51
N SER A 258 18.00 -45.69 -10.94
CA SER A 258 16.64 -46.13 -10.61
C SER A 258 16.44 -46.37 -9.10
N LYS A 259 17.51 -46.65 -8.35
CA LYS A 259 17.49 -46.76 -6.88
C LYS A 259 17.43 -45.39 -6.18
N HIS A 260 17.74 -44.31 -6.91
CA HIS A 260 17.89 -42.95 -6.38
C HIS A 260 17.21 -41.89 -7.26
N THR A 261 15.99 -42.17 -7.73
CA THR A 261 15.24 -41.27 -8.63
C THR A 261 15.08 -39.85 -8.08
N SER A 262 14.85 -39.70 -6.77
CA SER A 262 14.72 -38.40 -6.09
C SER A 262 15.94 -37.47 -6.18
N ALA A 263 17.12 -37.98 -6.57
CA ALA A 263 18.33 -37.18 -6.69
C ALA A 263 18.69 -36.83 -8.15
N VAL A 264 17.97 -37.40 -9.12
CA VAL A 264 18.18 -37.15 -10.55
C VAL A 264 17.26 -36.01 -10.98
N ILE A 265 17.84 -34.95 -11.54
CA ILE A 265 17.09 -33.78 -12.01
C ILE A 265 16.78 -33.95 -13.50
N HIS A 266 17.81 -34.19 -14.32
CA HIS A 266 17.68 -34.46 -15.75
C HIS A 266 18.62 -35.58 -16.19
N ILE A 267 18.22 -36.31 -17.23
CA ILE A 267 19.03 -37.34 -17.89
C ILE A 267 18.84 -37.23 -19.40
N GLY A 268 19.94 -37.42 -20.14
CA GLY A 268 19.87 -37.40 -21.59
C GLY A 268 21.13 -37.91 -22.26
N ILE A 269 20.99 -38.24 -23.54
CA ILE A 269 22.07 -38.73 -24.39
C ILE A 269 22.44 -37.62 -25.38
N PHE A 270 23.69 -37.20 -25.31
CA PHE A 270 24.21 -36.09 -26.10
C PHE A 270 25.46 -36.49 -26.86
N GLN A 271 25.63 -35.91 -28.04
CA GLN A 271 26.91 -35.87 -28.71
C GLN A 271 27.66 -34.64 -28.20
N LEU A 272 28.68 -34.88 -27.37
CA LEU A 272 29.44 -33.82 -26.71
C LEU A 272 30.83 -33.69 -27.35
N THR A 273 31.27 -32.44 -27.49
CA THR A 273 32.67 -32.06 -27.76
C THR A 273 33.27 -31.47 -26.48
N ASP A 274 34.60 -31.35 -26.40
CA ASP A 274 35.31 -30.91 -25.19
C ASP A 274 34.70 -29.66 -24.50
N PRO A 275 34.87 -29.49 -23.17
CA PRO A 275 34.28 -28.38 -22.41
C PRO A 275 34.57 -27.02 -23.07
N PRO A 276 33.59 -26.09 -23.21
CA PRO A 276 32.41 -25.89 -22.34
C PRO A 276 31.08 -26.42 -22.91
N PHE A 277 31.12 -27.48 -23.73
CA PHE A 277 29.93 -28.20 -24.23
C PHE A 277 28.91 -27.38 -25.04
N SER A 278 29.24 -26.15 -25.45
CA SER A 278 28.31 -25.22 -26.13
C SER A 278 27.81 -25.68 -27.50
N ASN A 279 28.37 -26.74 -28.08
CA ASN A 279 27.95 -27.38 -29.32
C ASN A 279 27.38 -28.80 -29.06
N SER A 280 26.71 -29.01 -27.93
CA SER A 280 26.07 -30.28 -27.62
C SER A 280 24.87 -30.52 -28.54
N LEU A 281 24.85 -31.67 -29.22
CA LEU A 281 23.68 -32.12 -29.98
C LEU A 281 22.90 -33.13 -29.12
N HIS A 282 21.67 -32.78 -28.77
CA HIS A 282 20.75 -33.71 -28.10
C HIS A 282 20.33 -34.84 -29.05
N VAL A 283 20.37 -36.08 -28.57
CA VAL A 283 20.04 -37.27 -29.37
C VAL A 283 18.78 -37.97 -28.84
N ALA A 284 18.70 -38.19 -27.53
CA ALA A 284 17.56 -38.86 -26.90
C ALA A 284 17.47 -38.50 -25.40
N TYR A 285 16.25 -38.47 -24.88
CA TYR A 285 15.92 -38.22 -23.47
C TYR A 285 16.09 -39.47 -22.60
N SER A 286 15.83 -40.67 -23.14
CA SER A 286 15.97 -41.94 -22.41
C SER A 286 16.75 -43.00 -23.21
N VAL A 287 17.28 -44.00 -22.51
CA VAL A 287 17.92 -45.20 -23.09
C VAL A 287 16.92 -46.01 -23.89
N LYS A 288 15.68 -46.21 -23.40
CA LYS A 288 14.58 -46.83 -24.17
C LYS A 288 14.30 -46.07 -25.47
N GLN A 289 14.23 -44.74 -25.42
CA GLN A 289 14.03 -43.92 -26.61
C GLN A 289 15.21 -44.08 -27.59
N PHE A 290 16.44 -44.06 -27.09
CA PHE A 290 17.63 -44.26 -27.91
C PHE A 290 17.64 -45.62 -28.63
N GLU A 291 17.22 -46.69 -27.96
CA GLU A 291 17.08 -48.01 -28.59
C GLU A 291 15.97 -48.05 -29.64
N SER A 292 14.86 -47.37 -29.38
CA SER A 292 13.73 -47.29 -30.31
C SER A 292 14.07 -46.59 -31.63
N LEU A 293 15.02 -45.64 -31.59
CA LEU A 293 15.44 -44.86 -32.74
C LEU A 293 16.28 -45.66 -33.76
N GLN A 294 16.73 -46.89 -33.43
CA GLN A 294 17.52 -47.78 -34.30
C GLN A 294 18.67 -47.08 -35.05
N LEU A 295 19.20 -45.99 -34.51
CA LEU A 295 20.36 -45.33 -35.06
C LEU A 295 21.54 -46.29 -34.89
N THR A 296 22.42 -46.34 -35.89
CA THR A 296 23.75 -46.96 -35.78
C THR A 296 24.79 -45.85 -35.57
N PRO A 297 24.77 -45.09 -34.45
CA PRO A 297 25.78 -44.07 -34.24
C PRO A 297 27.06 -44.73 -33.73
N ASN A 298 28.20 -44.11 -34.06
CA ASN A 298 29.45 -44.38 -33.36
C ASN A 298 29.25 -44.06 -31.87
N LEU A 299 29.10 -45.10 -31.06
CA LEU A 299 28.88 -45.01 -29.61
C LEU A 299 29.99 -44.23 -28.90
N ASP A 300 31.18 -44.16 -29.49
CA ASP A 300 32.36 -43.49 -28.94
C ASP A 300 32.15 -41.97 -28.77
N ASN A 301 31.34 -41.36 -29.65
CA ASN A 301 31.07 -39.92 -29.67
C ASN A 301 29.86 -39.52 -28.82
N LEU A 302 29.10 -40.49 -28.32
CA LEU A 302 27.90 -40.26 -27.53
C LEU A 302 28.21 -40.45 -26.05
N LYS A 303 27.70 -39.54 -25.23
CA LYS A 303 27.81 -39.58 -23.79
C LYS A 303 26.41 -39.51 -23.17
N LEU A 304 26.25 -40.25 -22.08
CA LEU A 304 25.10 -40.12 -21.20
C LEU A 304 25.39 -38.99 -20.21
N ALA A 305 24.63 -37.91 -20.29
CA ALA A 305 24.69 -36.78 -19.38
C ALA A 305 23.63 -36.93 -18.30
N VAL A 306 24.03 -36.76 -17.05
CA VAL A 306 23.13 -36.84 -15.89
C VAL A 306 23.36 -35.61 -15.03
N MET A 307 22.28 -34.88 -14.76
CA MET A 307 22.25 -33.78 -13.82
C MET A 307 21.79 -34.30 -12.46
N LEU A 308 22.67 -34.25 -11.47
CA LEU A 308 22.45 -34.83 -10.15
C LEU A 308 22.45 -33.77 -9.06
N SER A 309 21.51 -33.87 -8.13
CA SER A 309 21.51 -33.09 -6.90
C SER A 309 22.64 -33.54 -5.97
N VAL A 310 23.41 -32.58 -5.46
CA VAL A 310 24.50 -32.78 -4.49
C VAL A 310 23.98 -32.93 -3.06
N GLN A 311 22.66 -32.80 -2.84
CA GLN A 311 22.08 -33.01 -1.50
C GLN A 311 22.22 -34.46 -1.01
N ILE A 312 22.33 -35.42 -1.94
CA ILE A 312 22.48 -36.84 -1.65
C ILE A 312 23.70 -37.35 -2.42
N ASP A 313 24.77 -37.69 -1.70
CA ASP A 313 26.05 -38.10 -2.31
C ASP A 313 26.06 -39.56 -2.83
N LEU A 314 25.12 -40.41 -2.38
CA LEU A 314 25.04 -41.83 -2.75
C LEU A 314 24.98 -42.10 -4.27
N PRO A 315 24.08 -41.47 -5.07
CA PRO A 315 24.02 -41.68 -6.51
C PRO A 315 25.30 -41.23 -7.21
N LEU A 316 25.89 -40.11 -6.79
CA LEU A 316 27.17 -39.64 -7.33
C LEU A 316 28.26 -40.68 -7.10
N LEU A 317 28.36 -41.22 -5.87
CA LEU A 317 29.34 -42.25 -5.54
C LEU A 317 29.14 -43.53 -6.36
N GLY A 318 27.89 -43.97 -6.55
CA GLY A 318 27.58 -45.12 -7.40
C GLY A 318 27.97 -44.92 -8.86
N LEU A 319 27.80 -43.71 -9.40
CA LEU A 319 28.26 -43.40 -10.75
C LEU A 319 29.79 -43.29 -10.86
N MET A 320 30.48 -42.87 -9.79
CA MET A 320 31.95 -42.85 -9.76
C MET A 320 32.56 -44.24 -9.93
N ASP A 321 31.91 -45.29 -9.41
CA ASP A 321 32.34 -46.69 -9.61
C ASP A 321 32.30 -47.10 -11.09
N LEU A 322 31.45 -46.45 -11.89
CA LEU A 322 31.39 -46.65 -13.34
C LEU A 322 32.50 -45.89 -14.09
N SER A 323 33.40 -45.17 -13.42
CA SER A 323 34.48 -44.39 -14.04
C SER A 323 33.94 -43.40 -15.10
N PRO A 324 33.27 -42.32 -14.68
CA PRO A 324 32.72 -41.30 -15.58
C PRO A 324 33.84 -40.60 -16.35
N CYS A 325 33.51 -40.13 -17.55
CA CYS A 325 34.43 -39.38 -18.41
C CYS A 325 34.68 -37.98 -17.86
N HIS A 326 33.65 -37.38 -17.28
CA HIS A 326 33.70 -36.04 -16.69
C HIS A 326 32.74 -35.94 -15.52
N VAL A 327 33.15 -35.20 -14.50
CA VAL A 327 32.34 -34.83 -13.34
C VAL A 327 32.65 -33.38 -13.04
N SER A 328 31.60 -32.56 -12.86
CA SER A 328 31.77 -31.16 -12.46
C SER A 328 32.55 -31.06 -11.16
N ARG A 329 33.40 -30.03 -11.05
CA ARG A 329 34.30 -29.85 -9.88
C ARG A 329 33.54 -29.44 -8.63
N ASP A 330 32.51 -28.62 -8.79
CA ASP A 330 31.68 -28.05 -7.73
C ASP A 330 30.29 -27.71 -8.29
N ALA A 331 29.37 -27.30 -7.41
CA ALA A 331 28.01 -26.94 -7.80
C ALA A 331 27.96 -25.72 -8.74
N ALA A 332 28.93 -24.79 -8.62
CA ALA A 332 29.01 -23.61 -9.48
C ALA A 332 29.43 -23.96 -10.91
N ALA A 333 30.42 -24.84 -11.09
CA ALA A 333 30.76 -25.40 -12.39
C ALA A 333 29.64 -26.30 -12.93
N GLY A 334 28.99 -27.06 -12.05
CA GLY A 334 27.84 -27.90 -12.39
C GLY A 334 26.70 -27.10 -12.98
N GLU A 335 26.35 -25.96 -12.38
CA GLU A 335 25.31 -25.06 -12.90
C GLU A 335 25.65 -24.53 -14.31
N ALA A 336 26.89 -24.07 -14.52
CA ALA A 336 27.32 -23.56 -15.83
C ALA A 336 27.37 -24.65 -16.91
N GLU A 337 27.81 -25.86 -16.56
CA GLU A 337 27.91 -27.01 -17.47
C GLU A 337 26.52 -27.58 -17.79
N CYS A 338 25.64 -27.70 -16.79
CA CYS A 338 24.26 -28.14 -16.98
C CYS A 338 23.45 -27.14 -17.81
N ALA A 339 23.58 -25.84 -17.56
CA ALA A 339 22.92 -24.80 -18.36
C ALA A 339 23.37 -24.79 -19.84
N ALA A 340 24.56 -25.30 -20.14
CA ALA A 340 25.05 -25.42 -21.52
C ALA A 340 24.48 -26.65 -22.25
N ILE A 341 24.10 -27.71 -21.53
CA ILE A 341 23.67 -29.00 -22.10
C ILE A 341 22.14 -29.14 -22.05
N PHE A 342 21.53 -28.74 -20.95
CA PHE A 342 20.10 -28.84 -20.67
C PHE A 342 19.45 -27.46 -20.84
N PRO A 343 18.66 -27.25 -21.91
CA PRO A 343 17.89 -26.01 -22.05
C PRO A 343 16.77 -25.93 -20.99
N VAL A 344 16.20 -24.73 -20.82
CA VAL A 344 15.20 -24.45 -19.76
C VAL A 344 13.91 -25.25 -19.93
N ASP A 345 13.59 -25.67 -21.16
CA ASP A 345 12.44 -26.47 -21.56
C ASP A 345 12.76 -27.98 -21.70
N TYR A 346 13.90 -28.43 -21.16
CA TYR A 346 14.31 -29.82 -21.24
C TYR A 346 13.40 -30.73 -20.40
N GLY A 347 12.83 -31.77 -21.02
CA GLY A 347 11.97 -32.75 -20.35
C GLY A 347 10.47 -32.48 -20.41
N ASP A 348 10.06 -31.30 -20.90
CA ASP A 348 8.64 -30.94 -21.05
C ASP A 348 7.94 -31.77 -22.15
N ASP A 349 8.68 -32.09 -23.21
CA ASP A 349 8.16 -32.79 -24.39
C ASP A 349 8.17 -34.33 -24.25
N TYR A 350 9.01 -34.89 -23.35
CA TYR A 350 9.19 -36.34 -23.23
C TYR A 350 9.57 -36.76 -21.79
N PRO A 351 8.97 -37.84 -21.24
CA PRO A 351 9.33 -38.34 -19.92
C PRO A 351 10.74 -38.96 -19.91
N GLU A 352 11.72 -38.19 -19.43
CA GLU A 352 13.13 -38.60 -19.30
C GLU A 352 13.33 -39.85 -18.42
N PHE A 353 12.43 -40.08 -17.47
CA PHE A 353 12.52 -41.13 -16.47
C PHE A 353 11.83 -42.44 -16.83
N GLU A 354 11.39 -42.61 -18.08
CA GLU A 354 10.74 -43.85 -18.56
C GLU A 354 11.60 -45.10 -18.27
N ASP A 355 12.92 -44.97 -18.21
CA ASP A 355 13.85 -46.06 -17.91
C ASP A 355 13.84 -46.53 -16.45
N PHE A 356 13.36 -45.70 -15.52
CA PHE A 356 13.30 -46.03 -14.09
C PHE A 356 12.09 -46.89 -13.74
N ASP A 357 11.07 -46.86 -14.59
CA ASP A 357 9.94 -47.78 -14.53
C ASP A 357 10.38 -49.15 -15.06
N LEU A 358 10.95 -49.96 -14.17
CA LEU A 358 11.06 -51.40 -14.35
C LEU A 358 9.67 -52.04 -14.14
N PRO A 359 9.26 -53.02 -14.97
CA PRO A 359 8.13 -53.88 -14.65
C PRO A 359 8.36 -54.76 -13.42
#